data_AF-A0A1F5IAA4-F1
#
_entry.id   AF-A0A1F5IAA4-F1
#
_cell.length_a   1.000
_cell.length_b   1.000
_cell.length_c   1.000
_cell.angle_alpha   90.00
_cell.angle_beta   90.00
_cell.angle_gamma   90.00
#
_symmetry.space_group_name_H-M   'P 1'
#
loop_
_entity.id
_entity.type
_entity.pdbx_description
1 polymer ?
#
loop_
_entity_poly.entity_id
_entity_poly.type
_entity_poly.pdbx_seq_one_letter_code
_entity_poly.pdbx_strand_id
1 'polypeptide(L)'
;MKHQQSNHPTIQPSNLPGQALVTLLVFVAIATVIVASAVAVTIINSQTTSKYSIGEEALAVAEAGADNAILRILRDPNSTYGGETFTIGNGSATISVNYALPTVTINSIGTVGSFVRNIEVIGNYSNNKFSITSFKEVD
;
A
#
# COMPACT_ATOMS: atom_id res chain seq x y z
N MET A 1 -27.34 86.31 -12.10
CA MET A 1 -26.58 85.05 -12.27
C MET A 1 -26.36 84.41 -10.90
N LYS A 2 -27.14 83.40 -10.55
CA LYS A 2 -26.89 82.51 -9.41
C LYS A 2 -27.23 81.10 -9.87
N HIS A 3 -26.18 80.30 -10.09
CA HIS A 3 -26.28 78.89 -10.43
C HIS A 3 -26.91 78.14 -9.24
N GLN A 4 -28.04 77.46 -9.47
CA GLN A 4 -28.58 76.47 -8.54
C GLN A 4 -27.86 75.14 -8.78
N GLN A 5 -27.04 74.72 -7.81
CA GLN A 5 -26.50 73.36 -7.75
C GLN A 5 -27.61 72.39 -7.34
N SER A 6 -27.95 71.42 -8.19
CA SER A 6 -28.84 70.32 -7.84
C SER A 6 -28.09 69.33 -6.95
N ASN A 7 -28.41 69.30 -5.66
CA ASN A 7 -27.98 68.24 -4.75
C ASN A 7 -28.64 66.93 -5.16
N HIS A 8 -27.90 66.07 -5.86
CA HIS A 8 -28.30 64.69 -6.09
C HIS A 8 -27.87 63.85 -4.88
N PRO A 9 -28.79 63.27 -4.09
CA PRO A 9 -28.44 62.44 -2.96
C PRO A 9 -27.75 61.17 -3.46
N THR A 10 -26.48 60.99 -3.10
CA THR A 10 -25.74 59.75 -3.29
C THR A 10 -26.22 58.75 -2.24
N ILE A 11 -26.94 57.71 -2.69
CA ILE A 11 -27.39 56.62 -1.82
C ILE A 11 -26.15 55.87 -1.32
N GLN A 12 -25.80 56.02 -0.04
CA GLN A 12 -24.78 55.18 0.58
C GLN A 12 -25.37 53.78 0.77
N PRO A 13 -24.76 52.70 0.23
CA PRO A 13 -25.26 51.36 0.45
C PRO A 13 -25.08 51.00 1.93
N SER A 14 -26.19 50.86 2.66
CA SER A 14 -26.20 50.38 4.03
C SER A 14 -25.97 48.86 4.03
N ASN A 15 -24.83 48.40 4.54
CA ASN A 15 -24.64 46.98 4.87
C ASN A 15 -25.63 46.62 5.99
N LEU A 16 -26.70 45.89 5.66
CA LEU A 16 -27.65 45.43 6.66
C LEU A 16 -26.96 44.37 7.54
N PRO A 17 -27.05 44.45 8.88
CA PRO A 17 -26.37 43.54 9.79
C PRO A 17 -26.72 42.05 9.56
N GLY A 18 -27.89 41.75 8.98
CA GLY A 18 -28.26 40.40 8.55
C GLY A 18 -27.47 39.88 7.35
N GLN A 19 -27.03 40.74 6.43
CA GLN A 19 -26.25 40.35 5.25
C GLN A 19 -24.85 39.86 5.63
N ALA A 20 -24.21 40.51 6.62
CA ALA A 20 -22.90 40.10 7.13
C ALA A 20 -22.94 38.72 7.83
N LEU A 21 -24.04 38.43 8.53
CA LEU A 21 -24.24 37.12 9.16
C LEU A 21 -24.43 36.01 8.12
N VAL A 22 -25.19 36.29 7.06
CA VAL A 22 -25.41 35.32 5.96
C VAL A 22 -24.11 35.05 5.20
N THR A 23 -23.31 36.07 4.90
CA THR A 23 -22.02 35.85 4.23
C THR A 23 -21.06 35.05 5.12
N LEU A 24 -21.00 35.35 6.42
CA LEU A 24 -20.21 34.57 7.37
C LEU A 24 -20.64 33.10 7.41
N LEU A 25 -21.95 32.83 7.46
CA LEU A 25 -22.50 31.47 7.43
C LEU A 25 -22.12 30.73 6.15
N VAL A 26 -22.19 31.40 5.00
CA VAL A 26 -21.78 30.81 3.71
C VAL A 26 -20.28 30.50 3.72
N PHE A 27 -19.44 31.39 4.22
CA PHE A 27 -18.00 31.15 4.33
C PHE A 27 -17.68 29.99 5.26
N VAL A 28 -18.33 29.91 6.43
CA VAL A 28 -18.16 28.79 7.36
C VAL A 28 -18.64 27.49 6.72
N ALA A 29 -19.80 27.49 6.05
CA ALA A 29 -20.31 26.31 5.36
C ALA A 29 -19.31 25.81 4.30
N ILE A 30 -18.81 26.69 3.44
CA ILE A 30 -17.81 26.34 2.42
C ILE A 30 -16.52 25.83 3.08
N ALA A 31 -16.04 26.50 4.13
CA ALA A 31 -14.84 26.09 4.85
C ALA A 31 -15.00 24.68 5.46
N THR A 32 -16.14 24.38 6.07
CA THR A 32 -16.40 23.03 6.63
C THR A 32 -16.43 21.95 5.55
N VAL A 33 -17.01 22.23 4.37
CA VAL A 33 -17.03 21.29 3.25
C VAL A 33 -15.60 21.02 2.74
N ILE A 34 -14.77 22.06 2.64
CA ILE A 34 -13.36 21.92 2.23
C ILE A 34 -12.58 21.08 3.24
N VAL A 35 -12.72 21.38 4.54
CA VAL A 35 -12.04 20.62 5.60
C VAL A 35 -12.51 19.17 5.62
N ALA A 36 -13.81 18.91 5.53
CA ALA A 36 -14.35 17.56 5.47
C ALA A 36 -13.80 16.78 4.27
N SER A 37 -13.69 17.42 3.11
CA SER A 37 -13.10 16.82 1.90
C SER A 37 -11.62 16.49 2.09
N ALA A 38 -10.84 17.41 2.68
CA ALA A 38 -9.43 17.19 2.94
C ALA A 38 -9.19 16.03 3.93
N VAL A 39 -10.01 15.94 4.98
CA VAL A 39 -9.97 14.83 5.94
C VAL A 39 -10.29 13.51 5.26
N ALA A 40 -11.34 13.47 4.42
CA ALA A 40 -11.70 12.26 3.69
C ALA A 40 -10.56 11.76 2.78
N VAL A 41 -9.93 12.65 2.01
CA VAL A 41 -8.77 12.32 1.17
C VAL A 41 -7.61 11.80 2.00
N THR A 42 -7.35 12.42 3.15
CA THR A 42 -6.27 12.00 4.05
C THR A 42 -6.51 10.59 4.58
N ILE A 43 -7.76 10.27 4.97
CA ILE A 43 -8.13 8.93 5.43
C ILE A 43 -7.94 7.90 4.33
N ILE A 44 -8.39 8.20 3.11
CA ILE A 44 -8.24 7.32 1.94
C ILE A 44 -6.75 7.03 1.69
N ASN A 45 -5.94 8.08 1.63
CA ASN A 45 -4.50 7.94 1.39
C ASN A 45 -3.79 7.15 2.50
N SER A 46 -4.17 7.39 3.75
CA SER A 46 -3.60 6.68 4.90
C SER A 46 -3.93 5.18 4.86
N GLN A 47 -5.18 4.83 4.53
CA GLN A 47 -5.58 3.44 4.36
C GLN A 47 -4.86 2.77 3.20
N THR A 48 -4.78 3.44 2.04
CA THR A 48 -4.05 2.91 0.87
C THR A 48 -2.58 2.67 1.20
N THR A 49 -1.92 3.64 1.84
CA THR A 49 -0.52 3.52 2.26
C THR A 49 -0.32 2.36 3.23
N SER A 50 -1.23 2.20 4.20
CA SER A 50 -1.18 1.11 5.17
C SER A 50 -1.33 -0.26 4.49
N LYS A 51 -2.31 -0.41 3.60
CA LYS A 51 -2.52 -1.65 2.84
C LYS A 51 -1.33 -1.98 1.95
N TYR A 52 -0.75 -0.98 1.30
CA TYR A 52 0.47 -1.15 0.51
C TYR A 52 1.63 -1.63 1.38
N SER A 53 1.87 -0.98 2.52
CA SER A 53 2.94 -1.38 3.46
C SER A 53 2.78 -2.82 3.97
N ILE A 54 1.57 -3.25 4.31
CA ILE A 54 1.32 -4.63 4.75
C ILE A 54 1.49 -5.62 3.59
N GLY A 55 1.12 -5.22 2.37
CA GLY A 55 1.35 -6.01 1.16
C GLY A 55 2.84 -6.21 0.86
N GLU A 56 3.67 -5.18 1.05
CA GLU A 56 5.13 -5.26 0.92
C GLU A 56 5.73 -6.13 2.05
N GLU A 57 5.20 -6.05 3.27
CA GLU A 57 5.64 -6.93 4.36
C GLU A 57 5.35 -8.40 4.05
N ALA A 58 4.16 -8.71 3.50
CA ALA A 58 3.84 -10.07 3.05
C ALA A 58 4.77 -10.55 1.92
N LEU A 59 5.16 -9.66 1.02
CA LEU A 59 6.12 -9.97 -0.05
C LEU A 59 7.50 -10.30 0.52
N ALA A 60 8.01 -9.46 1.43
CA ALA A 60 9.29 -9.69 2.09
C ALA A 60 9.31 -11.01 2.88
N VAL A 61 8.19 -11.38 3.52
CA VAL A 61 8.03 -12.69 4.18
C VAL A 61 8.08 -13.84 3.17
N ALA A 62 7.44 -13.69 2.01
CA ALA A 62 7.49 -14.69 0.94
C ALA A 62 8.92 -14.86 0.39
N GLU A 63 9.63 -13.76 0.13
CA GLU A 63 11.02 -13.76 -0.32
C GLU A 63 11.96 -14.42 0.69
N ALA A 64 11.83 -14.08 1.98
CA ALA A 64 12.60 -14.70 3.03
C ALA A 64 12.36 -16.22 3.14
N GLY A 65 11.13 -16.66 2.89
CA GLY A 65 10.81 -18.08 2.77
C GLY A 65 11.52 -18.75 1.59
N ALA A 66 11.53 -18.11 0.43
CA ALA A 66 12.24 -18.62 -0.75
C ALA A 66 13.76 -18.73 -0.50
N ASP A 67 14.37 -17.71 0.10
CA ASP A 67 15.80 -17.72 0.45
C ASP A 67 16.15 -18.82 1.45
N ASN A 68 15.34 -18.99 2.50
CA ASN A 68 15.52 -20.08 3.46
C ASN A 68 15.39 -21.46 2.79
N ALA A 69 14.46 -21.62 1.85
CA ALA A 69 14.34 -22.86 1.08
C ALA A 69 15.61 -23.17 0.28
N ILE A 70 16.16 -22.18 -0.43
CA ILE A 70 17.39 -22.33 -1.21
C ILE A 70 18.55 -22.73 -0.29
N LEU A 71 18.70 -22.07 0.86
CA LEU A 71 19.74 -22.42 1.85
C LEU A 71 19.59 -23.86 2.35
N ARG A 72 18.37 -24.31 2.59
CA ARG A 72 18.10 -25.69 3.04
C ARG A 72 18.39 -26.73 1.97
N ILE A 73 18.02 -26.46 0.71
CA ILE A 73 18.35 -27.33 -0.44
C ILE A 73 19.87 -27.45 -0.61
N LEU A 74 20.61 -26.37 -0.43
CA LEU A 74 22.08 -26.40 -0.50
C LEU A 74 22.71 -27.15 0.67
N ARG A 75 22.09 -27.10 1.87
CA ARG A 75 22.59 -27.75 3.08
C ARG A 75 22.23 -29.25 3.14
N ASP A 76 21.12 -29.67 2.54
CA ASP A 76 20.73 -31.08 2.45
C ASP A 76 21.01 -31.65 1.04
N PRO A 77 22.13 -32.36 0.84
CA PRO A 77 22.48 -32.94 -0.44
C PRO A 77 21.52 -34.06 -0.89
N ASN A 78 20.70 -34.60 0.02
CA ASN A 78 19.78 -35.69 -0.29
C ASN A 78 18.47 -35.20 -0.95
N SER A 79 18.30 -33.88 -1.12
CA SER A 79 17.10 -33.29 -1.75
C SER A 79 15.79 -33.74 -1.07
N THR A 80 15.80 -33.92 0.26
CA THR A 80 14.63 -34.41 1.02
C THR A 80 13.75 -33.28 1.56
N TYR A 81 14.22 -32.04 1.50
CA TYR A 81 13.48 -30.89 2.00
C TYR A 81 12.26 -30.58 1.12
N GLY A 82 11.07 -30.95 1.58
CA GLY A 82 9.80 -30.73 0.85
C GLY A 82 9.10 -29.40 1.11
N GLY A 83 9.59 -28.60 2.06
CA GLY A 83 8.95 -27.36 2.50
C GLY A 83 8.70 -27.32 4.01
N GLU A 84 8.25 -26.16 4.50
CA GLU A 84 7.90 -25.94 5.89
C GLU A 84 7.06 -24.66 6.05
N THR A 85 6.47 -24.48 7.23
CA THR A 85 5.85 -23.20 7.62
C THR A 85 6.57 -22.67 8.85
N PHE A 86 6.92 -21.39 8.83
CA PHE A 86 7.49 -20.70 9.98
C PHE A 86 7.08 -19.23 10.01
N THR A 87 7.18 -18.62 11.18
CA THR A 87 6.81 -17.22 11.41
C THR A 87 8.02 -16.30 11.29
N ILE A 88 7.82 -15.14 10.67
CA ILE A 88 8.80 -14.07 10.53
C ILE A 88 8.12 -12.78 10.96
N GLY A 89 8.51 -12.25 12.13
CA GLY A 89 7.86 -11.07 12.70
C GLY A 89 6.36 -11.30 12.92
N ASN A 90 5.53 -10.49 12.24
CA ASN A 90 4.06 -10.60 12.29
C ASN A 90 3.46 -11.49 11.19
N GLY A 91 4.30 -11.99 10.28
CA GLY A 91 3.90 -12.81 9.15
C GLY A 91 4.25 -14.29 9.28
N SER A 92 3.72 -15.10 8.37
CA SER A 92 4.05 -16.50 8.22
C SER A 92 4.48 -16.79 6.78
N ALA A 93 5.58 -17.50 6.61
CA ALA A 93 6.01 -18.05 5.33
C ALA A 93 5.66 -19.54 5.27
N THR A 94 4.97 -19.96 4.22
CA THR A 94 4.68 -21.37 3.91
C THR A 94 5.37 -21.74 2.62
N ILE A 95 6.31 -22.68 2.70
CA ILE A 95 7.15 -23.12 1.60
C ILE A 95 6.71 -24.50 1.15
N SER A 96 6.67 -24.72 -0.16
CA SER A 96 6.67 -26.05 -0.77
C SER A 96 7.76 -26.16 -1.82
N VAL A 97 8.40 -27.32 -1.91
CA VAL A 97 9.47 -27.59 -2.88
C VAL A 97 9.12 -28.81 -3.71
N ASN A 98 9.24 -28.68 -5.02
CA ASN A 98 9.06 -29.75 -5.98
C ASN A 98 10.39 -30.02 -6.72
N TYR A 99 10.88 -31.25 -6.62
CA TYR A 99 12.11 -31.68 -7.28
C TYR A 99 11.79 -32.45 -8.56
N ALA A 100 11.90 -31.77 -9.70
CA ALA A 100 11.82 -32.36 -11.04
C ALA A 100 13.22 -32.32 -11.69
N LEU A 101 14.19 -33.00 -11.04
CA LEU A 101 15.62 -32.83 -11.30
C LEU A 101 15.97 -32.91 -12.81
N PRO A 102 16.85 -32.03 -13.32
CA PRO A 102 17.65 -31.05 -12.56
C PRO A 102 16.87 -29.81 -12.12
N THR A 103 15.64 -29.63 -12.59
CA THR A 103 14.80 -28.48 -12.27
C THR A 103 14.18 -28.64 -10.89
N VAL A 104 14.26 -27.59 -10.08
CA VAL A 104 13.63 -27.52 -8.76
C VAL A 104 12.78 -26.26 -8.73
N THR A 105 11.52 -26.43 -8.32
CA THR A 105 10.57 -25.33 -8.13
C THR A 105 10.30 -25.16 -6.66
N ILE A 106 10.47 -23.94 -6.16
CA ILE A 106 10.19 -23.52 -4.80
C ILE A 106 9.02 -22.55 -4.89
N ASN A 107 7.96 -22.82 -4.12
CA ASN A 107 6.85 -21.91 -3.95
C ASN A 107 6.84 -21.43 -2.51
N SER A 108 6.87 -20.12 -2.30
CA SER A 108 6.91 -19.51 -0.97
C SER A 108 5.77 -18.51 -0.81
N ILE A 109 4.84 -18.83 0.07
CA ILE A 109 3.65 -18.03 0.34
C ILE A 109 3.87 -17.25 1.63
N GLY A 110 4.01 -15.94 1.53
CA GLY A 110 4.07 -15.01 2.65
C GLY A 110 2.68 -14.48 2.99
N THR A 111 2.32 -14.56 4.27
CA THR A 111 1.01 -14.10 4.78
C THR A 111 1.21 -13.14 5.95
N VAL A 112 0.62 -11.95 5.87
CA VAL A 112 0.55 -10.97 6.98
C VAL A 112 -0.90 -10.50 7.10
N GLY A 113 -1.57 -10.89 8.19
CA GLY A 113 -3.00 -10.64 8.36
C GLY A 113 -3.82 -11.29 7.23
N SER A 114 -4.49 -10.47 6.43
CA SER A 114 -5.25 -10.92 5.25
C SER A 114 -4.50 -10.77 3.92
N PHE A 115 -3.26 -10.26 3.94
CA PHE A 115 -2.46 -10.08 2.74
C PHE A 115 -1.63 -11.32 2.49
N VAL A 116 -1.67 -11.81 1.26
CA VAL A 116 -0.96 -13.00 0.80
C VAL A 116 -0.15 -12.62 -0.43
N ARG A 117 1.11 -13.03 -0.46
CA ARG A 117 2.04 -12.87 -1.57
C ARG A 117 2.71 -14.20 -1.84
N ASN A 118 2.94 -14.52 -3.11
CA ASN A 118 3.54 -15.79 -3.48
C ASN A 118 4.77 -15.57 -4.39
N ILE A 119 5.89 -16.15 -4.00
CA ILE A 119 7.13 -16.14 -4.77
C ILE A 119 7.38 -17.54 -5.32
N GLU A 120 7.56 -17.63 -6.64
CA GLU A 120 8.04 -18.82 -7.33
C GLU A 120 9.51 -18.64 -7.68
N VAL A 121 10.34 -19.58 -7.22
CA VAL A 121 11.73 -19.70 -7.64
C VAL A 121 11.91 -21.00 -8.41
N ILE A 122 12.41 -20.88 -9.64
CA ILE A 122 12.79 -22.02 -10.47
C ILE A 122 14.30 -22.01 -10.62
N GLY A 123 14.95 -23.11 -10.29
CA GLY A 123 16.39 -23.24 -10.43
C GLY A 123 16.81 -24.64 -10.87
N ASN A 124 18.07 -24.75 -11.27
CA ASN A 124 18.70 -26.03 -11.55
C ASN A 124 19.59 -26.43 -10.38
N TYR A 125 19.36 -27.62 -9.81
CA TYR A 125 20.21 -28.20 -8.77
C TYR A 125 21.08 -29.31 -9.35
N SER A 126 22.39 -29.07 -9.39
CA SER A 126 23.38 -30.03 -9.88
C SER A 126 24.73 -29.76 -9.22
N ASN A 127 25.49 -30.83 -8.91
CA ASN A 127 26.81 -30.74 -8.29
C ASN A 127 26.84 -29.83 -7.05
N ASN A 128 25.85 -29.98 -6.15
CA ASN A 128 25.68 -29.16 -4.95
C ASN A 128 25.58 -27.64 -5.21
N LYS A 129 25.24 -27.23 -6.43
CA LYS A 129 25.02 -25.85 -6.82
C LYS A 129 23.57 -25.67 -7.23
N PHE A 130 22.91 -24.69 -6.63
CA PHE A 130 21.59 -24.22 -7.05
C PHE A 130 21.78 -23.00 -7.96
N SER A 131 21.36 -23.09 -9.22
CA SER A 131 21.42 -22.00 -10.19
C SER A 131 20.01 -21.49 -10.47
N ILE A 132 19.69 -20.30 -9.95
CA ILE A 132 18.39 -19.66 -10.13
C ILE A 132 18.22 -19.31 -11.61
N THR A 133 17.10 -19.74 -12.18
CA THR A 133 16.71 -19.46 -13.58
C THR A 133 15.53 -18.50 -13.64
N SER A 134 14.65 -18.53 -12.63
CA SER A 134 13.55 -17.58 -12.45
C SER A 134 13.33 -17.30 -10.97
N PHE A 135 13.04 -16.04 -10.66
CA PHE A 135 12.61 -15.57 -9.34
C PHE A 135 11.56 -14.50 -9.61
N LYS A 136 10.31 -14.77 -9.26
CA LYS A 136 9.20 -13.85 -9.56
C LYS A 136 8.05 -14.03 -8.57
N GLU A 137 7.28 -12.96 -8.41
CA GLU A 137 5.95 -13.04 -7.82
C GLU A 137 4.99 -13.75 -8.79
N VAL A 138 4.11 -14.59 -8.24
CA VAL A 138 3.05 -15.29 -8.95
C VAL A 138 1.72 -15.12 -8.21
N ASP A 139 0.61 -15.16 -8.95
CA ASP A 139 -0.75 -15.05 -8.41
C ASP A 139 -1.26 -16.39 -7.82
#